data_AF-A0A8B6FH90-F1
#
_entry.id   AF-A0A8B6FH90-F1
#
_cell.length_a   1.000
_cell.length_b   1.000
_cell.length_c   1.000
_cell.angle_alpha   90.00
_cell.angle_beta   90.00
_cell.angle_gamma   90.00
#
_symmetry.space_group_name_H-M   'P 1'
#
loop_
_entity.id
_entity.type
_entity.pdbx_description
1 polymer ?
#
loop_
_entity_poly.entity_id
_entity_poly.type
_entity_poly.pdbx_seq_one_letter_code
_entity_poly.pdbx_strand_id
1 'polypeptide(L)'
;MPVVMAPWLTELEHFSDELSLVHPYDIVEKLGQLNYISKDQLIEFRKIIRTAQNDTKIFHREEAKSAVLLRLAHEITIEQFLEALLRSKYHVLVLKLVSNCRKGKLRLVVRNVEPGPGFKQAQKLYLNTKIYTHKNIFKVNPTEACRNIYDSNKLKFEDCQQKLKIETDEEEKGNLKQNLMKFANICVSCLFAALDAEITRWNIDFDWDECTVSSRNELARLFHQLTGYIKETPNPNIAEVGFFSRLAIAYAMTGQLAKAEGYIETAFTLSFSIPRCSELYFMYHMFVMILLFKYQKNKSGMGKLVCIAEEARSCLQQENDDSIRYFWTRMILLRKVFCLLGLGNNIELIKGYTPSQEQIDEAKEMLVEIRDMGDMESRREMFFFTAKARIAQLEGDLESAIFCTELAIDCDENRCFGETEQVQKYLEQLRNLVTKTQCGNQQDIRIEN
;
A
#
# COMPACT_ATOMS: atom_id res chain seq x y z
N MET A 1 -14.23 43.47 -16.08
CA MET A 1 -14.96 42.41 -15.35
C MET A 1 -13.96 41.71 -14.44
N PRO A 2 -14.19 41.60 -13.13
CA PRO A 2 -13.28 40.86 -12.27
C PRO A 2 -13.35 39.38 -12.67
N VAL A 3 -12.21 38.81 -13.05
CA VAL A 3 -12.07 37.36 -13.26
C VAL A 3 -12.31 36.71 -11.91
N VAL A 4 -13.41 35.97 -11.77
CA VAL A 4 -13.64 35.14 -10.59
C VAL A 4 -12.57 34.06 -10.63
N MET A 5 -11.51 34.22 -9.82
CA MET A 5 -10.48 33.19 -9.69
C MET A 5 -11.13 31.91 -9.19
N ALA A 6 -10.81 30.77 -9.81
CA ALA A 6 -11.28 29.49 -9.29
C ALA A 6 -10.74 29.33 -7.86
N PRO A 7 -11.56 28.91 -6.88
CA PRO A 7 -11.21 28.97 -5.45
C PRO A 7 -9.88 28.29 -5.06
N TRP A 8 -9.40 27.35 -5.88
CA TRP A 8 -8.15 26.63 -5.65
C TRP A 8 -6.88 27.39 -6.09
N LEU A 9 -6.99 28.44 -6.90
CA LEU A 9 -5.85 29.24 -7.37
C LEU A 9 -5.27 30.11 -6.26
N THR A 10 -6.12 30.73 -5.43
CA THR A 10 -5.71 31.48 -4.24
C THR A 10 -4.96 30.58 -3.24
N GLU A 11 -5.25 29.28 -3.25
CA GLU A 11 -4.58 28.29 -2.41
C GLU A 11 -3.24 27.83 -3.00
N LEU A 12 -3.11 27.74 -4.33
CA LEU A 12 -1.82 27.49 -4.98
C LEU A 12 -0.80 28.62 -4.76
N GLU A 13 -1.25 29.87 -4.62
CA GLU A 13 -0.38 31.01 -4.28
C GLU A 13 0.32 30.80 -2.93
N HIS A 14 -0.31 30.10 -1.98
CA HIS A 14 0.28 29.74 -0.68
C HIS A 14 1.35 28.65 -0.78
N PHE A 15 1.47 27.97 -1.93
CA PHE A 15 2.46 26.94 -2.21
C PHE A 15 3.58 27.43 -3.16
N SER A 16 3.68 28.74 -3.39
CA SER A 16 4.64 29.34 -4.33
C SER A 16 6.10 28.93 -4.05
N ASP A 17 6.49 28.79 -2.78
CA ASP A 17 7.83 28.33 -2.38
C ASP A 17 8.08 26.85 -2.72
N GLU A 18 7.05 26.00 -2.72
CA GLU A 18 7.19 24.58 -3.03
C GLU A 18 7.11 24.31 -4.54
N LEU A 19 6.29 25.08 -5.25
CA LEU A 19 6.18 25.08 -6.72
C LEU A 19 7.47 25.59 -7.39
N SER A 20 8.25 26.41 -6.69
CA SER A 20 9.57 26.92 -7.07
C SER A 20 10.57 25.80 -7.45
N LEU A 21 10.43 24.63 -6.82
CA LEU A 21 11.28 23.45 -7.05
C LEU A 21 10.96 22.71 -8.35
N VAL A 22 9.84 23.02 -8.99
CA VAL A 22 9.40 22.38 -10.22
C VAL A 22 9.80 23.22 -11.43
N HIS A 23 10.45 22.62 -12.42
CA HIS A 23 10.76 23.33 -13.65
C HIS A 23 9.49 23.44 -14.51
N PRO A 24 8.96 24.66 -14.77
CA PRO A 24 7.65 24.82 -15.44
C PRO A 24 7.61 24.24 -16.86
N TYR A 25 8.78 24.17 -17.51
CA TYR A 25 8.89 23.56 -18.85
C TYR A 25 8.50 22.09 -18.86
N ASP A 26 8.87 21.32 -17.82
CA ASP A 26 8.60 19.88 -17.78
C ASP A 26 7.09 19.61 -17.71
N ILE A 27 6.39 20.42 -16.91
CA ILE A 27 4.92 20.35 -16.80
C ILE A 27 4.28 20.75 -18.12
N VAL A 28 4.71 21.85 -18.74
CA VAL A 28 4.14 22.34 -20.02
C VAL A 28 4.34 21.32 -21.14
N GLU A 29 5.52 20.73 -21.26
CA GLU A 29 5.77 19.63 -22.21
C GLU A 29 4.84 18.45 -21.94
N LYS A 30 4.65 18.09 -20.68
CA LYS A 30 3.79 16.98 -20.30
C LYS A 30 2.32 17.25 -20.62
N LEU A 31 1.82 18.45 -20.33
CA LEU A 31 0.46 18.87 -20.65
C LEU A 31 0.20 18.85 -22.16
N GLY A 32 1.18 19.31 -22.95
CA GLY A 32 1.13 19.22 -24.41
C GLY A 32 1.12 17.78 -24.92
N GLN A 33 1.97 16.91 -24.37
CA GLN A 33 2.00 15.47 -24.72
C GLN A 33 0.68 14.75 -24.40
N LEU A 34 -0.02 15.19 -23.36
CA LEU A 34 -1.30 14.62 -22.92
C LEU A 34 -2.51 15.25 -23.64
N ASN A 35 -2.28 16.23 -24.53
CA ASN A 35 -3.33 17.01 -25.20
C ASN A 35 -4.27 17.73 -24.21
N TYR A 36 -3.79 18.09 -23.02
CA TYR A 36 -4.55 18.90 -22.04
C TYR A 36 -4.54 20.38 -22.39
N ILE A 37 -3.54 20.80 -23.16
CA ILE A 37 -3.46 22.13 -23.76
C ILE A 37 -3.29 21.99 -25.27
N SER A 38 -3.86 22.91 -26.03
CA SER A 38 -3.71 22.93 -27.48
C SER A 38 -2.26 23.18 -27.89
N LYS A 39 -1.93 22.87 -29.16
CA LYS A 39 -0.60 23.16 -29.72
C LYS A 39 -0.25 24.64 -29.64
N ASP A 40 -1.25 25.52 -29.80
CA ASP A 40 -1.08 26.97 -29.72
C ASP A 40 -0.84 27.42 -28.28
N GLN A 41 -1.59 26.88 -27.31
CA GLN A 41 -1.35 27.11 -25.88
C GLN A 41 0.04 26.60 -25.46
N LEU A 42 0.47 25.43 -25.94
CA LEU A 42 1.81 24.89 -25.69
C LEU A 42 2.91 25.83 -26.21
N ILE A 43 2.74 26.38 -27.42
CA ILE A 43 3.67 27.36 -28.00
C ILE A 43 3.67 28.65 -27.18
N GLU A 44 2.51 29.13 -26.76
CA GLU A 44 2.37 30.32 -25.92
C GLU A 44 3.06 30.14 -24.56
N PHE A 45 2.81 29.03 -23.86
CA PHE A 45 3.44 28.75 -22.57
C PHE A 45 4.95 28.58 -22.67
N ARG A 46 5.46 27.93 -23.73
CA ARG A 46 6.91 27.88 -24.02
C ARG A 46 7.49 29.28 -24.22
N LYS A 47 6.78 30.16 -24.91
CA LYS A 47 7.19 31.55 -25.12
C LYS A 47 7.21 32.32 -23.81
N ILE A 48 6.21 32.14 -22.96
CA ILE A 48 6.15 32.76 -21.63
C ILE A 48 7.33 32.28 -20.78
N ILE A 49 7.58 30.96 -20.73
CA ILE A 49 8.71 30.39 -19.97
C ILE A 49 10.05 30.93 -20.47
N ARG A 50 10.28 30.94 -21.79
CA ARG A 50 11.52 31.48 -22.38
C ARG A 50 11.69 32.97 -22.10
N THR A 51 10.59 33.74 -22.15
CA THR A 51 10.61 35.18 -21.84
C THR A 51 10.98 35.37 -20.37
N ALA A 52 10.34 34.64 -19.45
CA ALA A 52 10.64 34.66 -18.02
C ALA A 52 12.08 34.23 -17.69
N GLN A 53 12.63 33.26 -18.43
CA GLN A 53 14.02 32.82 -18.28
C GLN A 53 15.04 33.84 -18.76
N ASN A 54 14.69 34.67 -19.76
CA ASN A 54 15.57 35.69 -20.31
C ASN A 54 15.52 37.00 -19.51
N ASP A 55 14.40 37.30 -18.86
CA ASP A 55 14.17 38.54 -18.08
C ASP A 55 14.75 38.49 -16.65
N THR A 56 15.99 38.01 -16.54
CA THR A 56 16.72 37.77 -15.27
C THR A 56 17.04 39.04 -14.45
N LYS A 57 16.61 40.23 -14.88
CA LYS A 57 16.93 41.50 -14.20
C LYS A 57 15.85 42.04 -13.27
N ILE A 58 14.62 41.51 -13.26
CA ILE A 58 13.50 42.17 -12.55
C ILE A 58 12.65 41.23 -11.68
N PHE A 59 12.72 39.90 -11.86
CA PHE A 59 11.95 38.95 -11.03
C PHE A 59 12.87 37.94 -10.35
N HIS A 60 12.64 37.66 -9.06
CA HIS A 60 13.27 36.52 -8.41
C HIS A 60 12.89 35.26 -9.21
N ARG A 61 13.88 34.45 -9.63
CA ARG A 61 13.68 33.27 -10.49
C ARG A 61 12.53 32.36 -10.01
N GLU A 62 12.26 32.34 -8.72
CA GLU A 62 11.19 31.54 -8.11
C GLU A 62 9.79 32.15 -8.29
N GLU A 63 9.64 33.47 -8.22
CA GLU A 63 8.36 34.16 -8.46
C GLU A 63 7.91 33.97 -9.91
N ALA A 64 8.86 34.00 -10.85
CA ALA A 64 8.59 33.79 -12.27
C ALA A 64 8.11 32.35 -12.56
N LYS A 65 8.67 31.34 -11.88
CA LYS A 65 8.20 29.95 -12.02
C LYS A 65 6.80 29.79 -11.46
N SER A 66 6.55 30.31 -10.26
CA SER A 66 5.24 30.24 -9.61
C SER A 66 4.16 30.96 -10.42
N ALA A 67 4.46 32.12 -11.02
CA ALA A 67 3.53 32.82 -11.90
C ALA A 67 3.17 32.01 -13.16
N VAL A 68 4.13 31.29 -13.76
CA VAL A 68 3.87 30.40 -14.90
C VAL A 68 3.00 29.22 -14.49
N LEU A 69 3.28 28.61 -13.34
CA LEU A 69 2.51 27.46 -12.82
C LEU A 69 1.09 27.86 -12.42
N LEU A 70 0.90 29.03 -11.84
CA LEU A 70 -0.42 29.59 -11.55
C LEU A 70 -1.19 29.86 -12.85
N ARG A 71 -0.55 30.46 -13.85
CA ARG A 71 -1.18 30.70 -15.16
C ARG A 71 -1.53 29.40 -15.89
N LEU A 72 -0.74 28.34 -15.73
CA LEU A 72 -1.07 27.01 -16.22
C LEU A 72 -2.28 26.42 -15.50
N ALA A 73 -2.30 26.53 -14.18
CA ALA A 73 -3.42 26.11 -13.35
C ALA A 73 -4.73 26.84 -13.72
N HIS A 74 -4.69 28.08 -14.20
CA HIS A 74 -5.88 28.77 -14.69
C HIS A 74 -6.52 28.13 -15.94
N GLU A 75 -5.74 27.41 -16.75
CA GLU A 75 -6.18 26.91 -18.07
C GLU A 75 -6.55 25.42 -18.06
N ILE A 76 -6.30 24.69 -16.96
CA ILE A 76 -6.53 23.24 -16.86
C ILE A 76 -7.20 22.88 -15.53
N THR A 77 -7.82 21.69 -15.46
CA THR A 77 -8.40 21.22 -14.20
C THR A 77 -7.30 20.78 -13.22
N ILE A 78 -7.62 20.75 -11.91
CA ILE A 78 -6.68 20.30 -10.89
C ILE A 78 -6.26 18.84 -11.12
N GLU A 79 -7.14 18.00 -11.63
CA GLU A 79 -6.85 16.61 -11.98
C GLU A 79 -5.83 16.52 -13.11
N GLN A 80 -5.97 17.35 -14.14
CA GLN A 80 -5.03 17.44 -15.26
C GLN A 80 -3.66 17.94 -14.80
N PHE A 81 -3.64 18.92 -13.89
CA PHE A 81 -2.41 19.44 -13.31
C PHE A 81 -1.69 18.41 -12.42
N LEU A 82 -2.42 17.73 -11.53
CA LEU A 82 -1.88 16.67 -10.68
C LEU A 82 -1.38 15.49 -11.50
N GLU A 83 -2.09 15.11 -12.57
CA GLU A 83 -1.63 14.05 -13.48
C GLU A 83 -0.36 14.45 -14.22
N ALA A 84 -0.26 15.70 -14.69
CA ALA A 84 0.95 16.19 -15.32
C ALA A 84 2.15 16.19 -14.36
N LEU A 85 1.94 16.56 -13.08
CA LEU A 85 2.95 16.48 -12.04
C LEU A 85 3.39 15.03 -11.77
N LEU A 86 2.44 14.10 -11.64
CA LEU A 86 2.72 12.67 -11.46
C LEU A 86 3.55 12.11 -12.61
N ARG A 87 3.16 12.39 -13.85
CA ARG A 87 3.86 11.90 -15.05
C ARG A 87 5.20 12.60 -15.30
N SER A 88 5.44 13.72 -14.63
CA SER A 88 6.71 14.46 -14.64
C SER A 88 7.61 14.11 -13.43
N LYS A 89 7.30 13.02 -12.72
CA LYS A 89 8.06 12.48 -11.57
C LYS A 89 8.04 13.35 -10.31
N TYR A 90 7.11 14.30 -10.20
CA TYR A 90 6.93 15.14 -9.00
C TYR A 90 5.99 14.50 -7.96
N HIS A 91 6.16 13.19 -7.70
CA HIS A 91 5.25 12.41 -6.84
C HIS A 91 5.14 12.97 -5.41
N VAL A 92 6.24 13.46 -4.84
CA VAL A 92 6.27 14.04 -3.48
C VAL A 92 5.43 15.32 -3.39
N LEU A 93 5.47 16.15 -4.43
CA LEU A 93 4.68 17.38 -4.48
C LEU A 93 3.19 17.07 -4.67
N VAL A 94 2.86 16.07 -5.49
CA VAL A 94 1.48 15.58 -5.64
C VAL A 94 0.94 15.08 -4.31
N LEU A 95 1.72 14.26 -3.60
CA LEU A 95 1.37 13.78 -2.26
C LEU A 95 1.09 14.92 -1.28
N LYS A 96 1.91 15.97 -1.28
CA LYS A 96 1.71 17.17 -0.45
C LYS A 96 0.45 17.94 -0.84
N LEU A 97 0.23 18.20 -2.13
CA LEU A 97 -0.94 18.91 -2.63
C LEU A 97 -2.23 18.13 -2.32
N VAL A 98 -2.24 16.82 -2.55
CA VAL A 98 -3.37 15.93 -2.27
C VAL A 98 -3.64 15.78 -0.76
N SER A 99 -2.60 15.68 0.07
CA SER A 99 -2.72 15.65 1.54
C SER A 99 -3.38 16.93 2.07
N ASN A 100 -3.03 18.09 1.50
CA ASN A 100 -3.67 19.37 1.86
C ASN A 100 -5.09 19.52 1.29
N CYS A 101 -5.40 18.92 0.14
CA CYS A 101 -6.78 18.81 -0.36
C CYS A 101 -7.68 18.04 0.62
N ARG A 102 -7.19 16.92 1.15
CA ARG A 102 -7.94 16.08 2.13
C ARG A 102 -8.18 16.77 3.48
N LYS A 103 -7.39 17.78 3.86
CA LYS A 103 -7.58 18.57 5.09
C LYS A 103 -8.70 19.63 4.99
N GLY A 104 -9.54 19.58 3.96
CA GLY A 104 -10.76 20.40 3.83
C GLY A 104 -10.53 21.82 3.31
N LYS A 105 -9.34 22.16 2.83
CA LYS A 105 -9.08 23.45 2.17
C LYS A 105 -9.49 23.43 0.69
N LEU A 106 -9.36 22.28 0.03
CA LEU A 106 -9.65 22.13 -1.40
C LEU A 106 -10.78 21.12 -1.63
N ARG A 107 -11.97 21.59 -2.06
CA ARG A 107 -13.11 20.72 -2.41
C ARG A 107 -12.95 20.14 -3.80
N LEU A 108 -12.29 18.98 -3.89
CA LEU A 108 -12.44 18.09 -5.04
C LEU A 108 -13.79 17.39 -4.93
N VAL A 109 -14.70 17.64 -5.88
CA VAL A 109 -15.97 16.91 -5.99
C VAL A 109 -15.67 15.54 -6.58
N VAL A 110 -15.07 14.66 -5.77
CA VAL A 110 -15.09 13.22 -6.06
C VAL A 110 -16.53 12.79 -5.85
N ARG A 111 -17.24 12.45 -6.93
CA ARG A 111 -18.59 11.89 -6.84
C ARG A 111 -18.50 10.65 -5.95
N ASN A 112 -19.13 10.70 -4.78
CA ASN A 112 -19.30 9.54 -3.91
C ASN A 112 -20.08 8.48 -4.68
N VAL A 113 -19.38 7.55 -5.32
CA VAL A 113 -19.98 6.32 -5.82
C VAL A 113 -20.07 5.41 -4.61
N GLU A 114 -21.27 5.28 -4.04
CA GLU A 114 -21.49 4.33 -2.96
C GLU A 114 -21.13 2.91 -3.44
N PRO A 115 -20.37 2.14 -2.65
CA PRO A 115 -20.07 0.76 -3.00
C PRO A 115 -21.38 -0.04 -3.05
N GLY A 116 -21.71 -0.54 -4.24
CA GLY A 116 -22.93 -1.33 -4.46
C GLY A 116 -22.98 -2.59 -3.58
N PRO A 117 -24.18 -3.18 -3.39
CA PRO A 117 -24.40 -4.32 -2.49
C PRO A 117 -23.52 -5.55 -2.79
N GLY A 118 -23.12 -5.75 -4.06
CA GLY A 118 -22.17 -6.81 -4.44
C GLY A 118 -20.75 -6.59 -3.89
N PHE A 119 -20.33 -5.33 -3.69
CA PHE A 119 -19.04 -4.98 -3.08
C PHE A 119 -19.02 -5.35 -1.60
N LYS A 120 -20.08 -5.04 -0.84
CA LYS A 120 -20.19 -5.43 0.58
C LYS A 120 -20.22 -6.94 0.76
N GLN A 121 -20.83 -7.68 -0.17
CA GLN A 121 -20.87 -9.15 -0.11
C GLN A 121 -19.53 -9.79 -0.47
N ALA A 122 -18.82 -9.25 -1.48
CA ALA A 122 -17.45 -9.62 -1.81
C ALA A 122 -16.47 -9.26 -0.68
N GLN A 123 -16.61 -8.08 -0.08
CA GLN A 123 -15.84 -7.62 1.05
C GLN A 123 -16.13 -8.46 2.29
N LYS A 124 -17.38 -8.85 2.53
CA LYS A 124 -17.75 -9.79 3.60
C LYS A 124 -17.26 -11.21 3.31
N LEU A 125 -17.23 -11.66 2.05
CA LEU A 125 -16.63 -12.95 1.68
C LEU A 125 -15.11 -12.90 1.86
N TYR A 126 -14.45 -11.83 1.41
CA TYR A 126 -13.02 -11.57 1.54
C TYR A 126 -12.60 -11.45 3.01
N LEU A 127 -13.31 -10.62 3.77
CA LEU A 127 -13.16 -10.49 5.21
C LEU A 127 -13.49 -11.80 5.89
N ASN A 128 -14.54 -12.55 5.53
CA ASN A 128 -14.76 -13.87 6.12
C ASN A 128 -13.62 -14.84 5.76
N THR A 129 -13.14 -14.88 4.51
CA THR A 129 -12.03 -15.75 4.12
C THR A 129 -10.71 -15.36 4.78
N LYS A 130 -10.47 -14.07 5.07
CA LYS A 130 -9.33 -13.57 5.88
C LYS A 130 -9.57 -13.68 7.38
N ILE A 131 -10.81 -13.56 7.85
CA ILE A 131 -11.17 -13.67 9.26
C ILE A 131 -11.12 -15.12 9.69
N TYR A 132 -11.40 -16.06 8.79
CA TYR A 132 -11.14 -17.48 9.00
C TYR A 132 -9.64 -17.84 8.92
N THR A 133 -8.75 -16.95 8.47
CA THR A 133 -7.30 -17.11 8.74
C THR A 133 -6.92 -16.73 10.17
N HIS A 134 -7.76 -16.02 10.92
CA HIS A 134 -7.47 -15.56 12.30
C HIS A 134 -7.45 -16.67 13.36
N LYS A 135 -7.85 -17.91 13.04
CA LYS A 135 -7.85 -19.04 13.99
C LYS A 135 -6.84 -20.14 13.67
N ASN A 136 -5.88 -19.93 12.76
CA ASN A 136 -4.86 -20.92 12.41
C ASN A 136 -5.37 -22.33 12.04
N ILE A 137 -6.64 -22.45 11.68
CA ILE A 137 -7.26 -23.70 11.30
C ILE A 137 -7.77 -23.52 9.87
N PHE A 138 -6.93 -23.80 8.90
CA PHE A 138 -7.41 -24.23 7.59
C PHE A 138 -8.03 -25.63 7.74
N LYS A 139 -9.21 -25.72 8.37
CA LYS A 139 -10.03 -26.94 8.32
C LYS A 139 -10.48 -27.22 6.89
N VAL A 140 -10.49 -26.20 6.04
CA VAL A 140 -10.75 -26.26 4.61
C VAL A 140 -9.70 -25.41 3.91
N ASN A 141 -9.04 -25.95 2.89
CA ASN A 141 -8.11 -25.19 2.06
C ASN A 141 -8.88 -24.04 1.40
N PRO A 142 -8.59 -22.76 1.70
CA PRO A 142 -9.33 -21.61 1.18
C PRO A 142 -9.22 -21.55 -0.34
N THR A 143 -8.14 -22.09 -0.91
CA THR A 143 -7.96 -22.24 -2.35
C THR A 143 -9.02 -23.17 -2.94
N GLU A 144 -9.37 -24.27 -2.27
CA GLU A 144 -10.40 -25.22 -2.72
C GLU A 144 -11.83 -24.65 -2.57
N ALA A 145 -12.13 -24.02 -1.43
CA ALA A 145 -13.42 -23.37 -1.21
C ALA A 145 -13.65 -22.21 -2.19
N CYS A 146 -12.63 -21.37 -2.41
CA CYS A 146 -12.68 -20.29 -3.40
C CYS A 146 -12.74 -20.84 -4.83
N ARG A 147 -12.08 -21.97 -5.12
CA ARG A 147 -12.12 -22.61 -6.45
C ARG A 147 -13.53 -23.07 -6.81
N ASN A 148 -14.24 -23.74 -5.89
CA ASN A 148 -15.62 -24.17 -6.14
C ASN A 148 -16.56 -22.98 -6.41
N ILE A 149 -16.41 -21.89 -5.64
CA ILE A 149 -17.18 -20.66 -5.85
C ILE A 149 -16.79 -20.01 -7.19
N TYR A 150 -15.50 -19.93 -7.48
CA TYR A 150 -14.97 -19.39 -8.73
C TYR A 150 -15.50 -20.18 -9.94
N ASP A 151 -15.35 -21.50 -9.97
CA ASP A 151 -15.75 -22.34 -11.11
C ASP A 151 -17.26 -22.24 -11.37
N SER A 152 -18.09 -22.23 -10.30
CA SER A 152 -19.54 -22.05 -10.43
C SER A 152 -19.91 -20.68 -11.01
N ASN A 153 -19.24 -19.61 -10.60
CA ASN A 153 -19.54 -18.26 -11.06
C ASN A 153 -18.90 -17.93 -12.42
N LYS A 154 -17.78 -18.56 -12.75
CA LYS A 154 -17.13 -18.48 -14.07
C LYS A 154 -18.08 -18.98 -15.16
N LEU A 155 -18.68 -20.16 -14.95
CA LEU A 155 -19.64 -20.71 -15.92
C LEU A 155 -20.85 -19.77 -16.12
N LYS A 156 -21.35 -19.16 -15.04
CA LYS A 156 -22.45 -18.18 -15.11
C LYS A 156 -22.04 -16.89 -15.83
N PHE A 157 -20.83 -16.43 -15.59
CA PHE A 157 -20.25 -15.28 -16.28
C PHE A 157 -20.13 -15.56 -17.79
N GLU A 158 -19.58 -16.70 -18.18
CA GLU A 158 -19.43 -17.12 -19.58
C GLU A 158 -20.80 -17.27 -20.27
N ASP A 159 -21.78 -17.88 -19.59
CA ASP A 159 -23.17 -17.96 -20.08
C ASP A 159 -23.79 -16.57 -20.32
N CYS A 160 -23.63 -15.64 -19.37
CA CYS A 160 -24.10 -14.25 -19.53
C CYS A 160 -23.43 -13.56 -20.72
N GLN A 161 -22.12 -13.74 -20.91
CA GLN A 161 -21.40 -13.15 -22.05
C GLN A 161 -21.90 -13.70 -23.38
N GLN A 162 -22.21 -14.99 -23.47
CA GLN A 162 -22.74 -15.57 -24.72
C GLN A 162 -24.16 -15.09 -24.99
N LYS A 163 -25.04 -15.08 -23.98
CA LYS A 163 -26.41 -14.55 -24.11
C LYS A 163 -26.42 -13.09 -24.55
N LEU A 164 -25.55 -12.25 -23.98
CA LEU A 164 -25.48 -10.84 -24.32
C LEU A 164 -25.13 -10.57 -25.79
N LYS A 165 -24.45 -11.50 -26.48
CA LYS A 165 -24.11 -11.36 -27.92
C LYS A 165 -25.29 -11.56 -28.85
N ILE A 166 -26.28 -12.36 -28.43
CA ILE A 166 -27.43 -12.75 -29.26
C ILE A 166 -28.72 -12.08 -28.80
N GLU A 167 -28.77 -11.58 -27.56
CA GLU A 167 -29.94 -10.91 -27.03
C GLU A 167 -30.22 -9.63 -27.81
N THR A 168 -31.48 -9.43 -28.19
CA THR A 168 -31.94 -8.26 -28.95
C THR A 168 -32.80 -7.34 -28.10
N ASP A 169 -33.45 -7.87 -27.05
CA ASP A 169 -34.27 -7.10 -26.13
C ASP A 169 -33.40 -6.23 -25.21
N GLU A 170 -33.72 -4.93 -25.10
CA GLU A 170 -32.89 -3.97 -24.35
C GLU A 170 -33.04 -4.11 -22.83
N GLU A 171 -34.21 -4.54 -22.34
CA GLU A 171 -34.44 -4.77 -20.91
C GLU A 171 -33.64 -6.00 -20.46
N GLU A 172 -33.73 -7.10 -21.22
CA GLU A 172 -32.99 -8.32 -20.93
C GLU A 172 -31.47 -8.13 -21.08
N LYS A 173 -31.00 -7.34 -22.07
CA LYS A 173 -29.59 -6.91 -22.12
C LYS A 173 -29.17 -6.16 -20.86
N GLY A 174 -30.03 -5.28 -20.35
CA GLY A 174 -29.78 -4.57 -19.10
C GLY A 174 -29.57 -5.52 -17.92
N ASN A 175 -30.47 -6.51 -17.77
CA ASN A 175 -30.39 -7.54 -16.74
C ASN A 175 -29.12 -8.41 -16.89
N LEU A 176 -28.82 -8.86 -18.11
CA LEU A 176 -27.62 -9.64 -18.41
C LEU A 176 -26.33 -8.88 -18.09
N LYS A 177 -26.25 -7.58 -18.38
CA LYS A 177 -25.09 -6.74 -18.01
C LYS A 177 -24.92 -6.63 -16.50
N GLN A 178 -26.01 -6.44 -15.75
CA GLN A 178 -25.93 -6.40 -14.28
C GLN A 178 -25.47 -7.74 -13.70
N ASN A 179 -25.99 -8.85 -14.21
CA ASN A 179 -25.57 -10.19 -13.82
C ASN A 179 -24.10 -10.47 -14.18
N LEU A 180 -23.67 -10.05 -15.37
CA LEU A 180 -22.29 -10.14 -15.80
C LEU A 180 -21.35 -9.45 -14.82
N MET A 181 -21.64 -8.19 -14.45
CA MET A 181 -20.84 -7.44 -13.49
C MET A 181 -20.81 -8.09 -12.11
N LYS A 182 -21.96 -8.61 -11.65
CA LYS A 182 -22.06 -9.34 -10.39
C LYS A 182 -21.17 -10.59 -10.39
N PHE A 183 -21.24 -11.42 -11.43
CA PHE A 183 -20.43 -12.64 -11.51
C PHE A 183 -18.95 -12.33 -11.69
N ALA A 184 -18.58 -11.30 -12.46
CA ALA A 184 -17.21 -10.82 -12.57
C ALA A 184 -16.63 -10.43 -11.21
N ASN A 185 -17.38 -9.65 -10.42
CA ASN A 185 -16.97 -9.22 -9.09
C ASN A 185 -16.73 -10.42 -8.14
N ILE A 186 -17.58 -11.44 -8.19
CA ILE A 186 -17.39 -12.67 -7.40
C ILE A 186 -16.13 -13.42 -7.85
N CYS A 187 -15.91 -13.56 -9.16
CA CYS A 187 -14.72 -14.21 -9.70
C CYS A 187 -13.44 -13.49 -9.28
N VAL A 188 -13.40 -12.16 -9.40
CA VAL A 188 -12.28 -11.32 -8.94
C VAL A 188 -11.99 -11.53 -7.46
N SER A 189 -13.02 -11.56 -6.62
CA SER A 189 -12.87 -11.73 -5.17
C SER A 189 -12.29 -13.11 -4.82
N CYS A 190 -12.75 -14.16 -5.50
CA CYS A 190 -12.23 -15.52 -5.30
C CYS A 190 -10.77 -15.63 -5.77
N LEU A 191 -10.43 -15.01 -6.90
CA LEU A 191 -9.07 -14.98 -7.41
C LEU A 191 -8.12 -14.17 -6.51
N PHE A 192 -8.57 -13.06 -5.93
CA PHE A 192 -7.80 -12.32 -4.93
C PHE A 192 -7.53 -13.14 -3.67
N ALA A 193 -8.54 -13.86 -3.16
CA ALA A 193 -8.34 -14.75 -2.00
C ALA A 193 -7.35 -15.88 -2.33
N ALA A 194 -7.46 -16.48 -3.52
CA ALA A 194 -6.52 -17.51 -3.98
C ALA A 194 -5.09 -16.96 -4.14
N LEU A 195 -4.94 -15.76 -4.71
CA LEU A 195 -3.65 -15.08 -4.81
C LEU A 195 -3.05 -14.78 -3.43
N ASP A 196 -3.84 -14.24 -2.50
CA ASP A 196 -3.38 -13.93 -1.14
C ASP A 196 -2.91 -15.22 -0.42
N ALA A 197 -3.62 -16.34 -0.61
CA ALA A 197 -3.24 -17.65 -0.07
C ALA A 197 -1.94 -18.18 -0.69
N GLU A 198 -1.80 -18.15 -2.02
CA GLU A 198 -0.59 -18.61 -2.71
C GLU A 198 0.63 -17.75 -2.36
N ILE A 199 0.47 -16.41 -2.30
CA ILE A 199 1.51 -15.48 -1.85
C ILE A 199 1.92 -15.79 -0.42
N THR A 200 0.96 -16.05 0.47
CA THR A 200 1.25 -16.41 1.86
C THR A 200 2.00 -17.74 1.96
N ARG A 201 1.61 -18.74 1.17
CA ARG A 201 2.28 -20.06 1.10
C ARG A 201 3.74 -19.92 0.66
N TRP A 202 4.01 -19.08 -0.32
CA TRP A 202 5.38 -18.77 -0.74
C TRP A 202 6.21 -18.09 0.33
N ASN A 203 5.59 -17.41 1.30
CA ASN A 203 6.32 -16.85 2.43
C ASN A 203 6.72 -17.93 3.46
N ILE A 204 6.05 -19.08 3.47
CA ILE A 204 6.27 -20.17 4.44
C ILE A 204 7.30 -21.17 3.89
N ASP A 205 7.23 -21.53 2.61
CA ASP A 205 8.12 -22.51 1.97
C ASP A 205 9.47 -21.88 1.58
N PHE A 206 10.14 -21.19 2.51
CA PHE A 206 11.28 -20.29 2.29
C PHE A 206 12.60 -21.02 1.94
N ASP A 207 12.60 -21.71 0.80
CA ASP A 207 13.80 -21.96 0.02
C ASP A 207 13.58 -21.43 -1.41
N TRP A 208 14.22 -20.29 -1.71
CA TRP A 208 14.10 -19.59 -2.99
C TRP A 208 14.58 -20.44 -4.17
N ASP A 209 15.49 -21.37 -3.90
CA ASP A 209 16.08 -22.25 -4.90
C ASP A 209 15.19 -23.48 -5.18
N GLU A 210 14.35 -23.90 -4.24
CA GLU A 210 13.42 -25.04 -4.38
C GLU A 210 12.00 -24.64 -4.83
N CYS A 211 11.74 -23.35 -5.03
CA CYS A 211 10.44 -22.87 -5.49
C CYS A 211 10.07 -23.51 -6.84
N THR A 212 9.25 -24.57 -6.78
CA THR A 212 8.94 -25.41 -7.93
C THR A 212 8.34 -24.60 -9.08
N VAL A 213 8.71 -24.96 -10.31
CA VAL A 213 8.16 -24.37 -11.53
C VAL A 213 6.62 -24.37 -11.52
N SER A 214 5.99 -25.37 -10.89
CA SER A 214 4.54 -25.47 -10.71
C SER A 214 3.91 -24.31 -9.94
N SER A 215 4.51 -23.85 -8.83
CA SER A 215 3.95 -22.76 -8.04
C SER A 215 4.01 -21.43 -8.79
N ARG A 216 5.11 -21.17 -9.52
CA ARG A 216 5.25 -19.99 -10.39
C ARG A 216 4.19 -19.98 -11.50
N ASN A 217 3.93 -21.15 -12.07
CA ASN A 217 2.90 -21.31 -13.10
C ASN A 217 1.50 -21.04 -12.55
N GLU A 218 1.22 -21.43 -11.30
CA GLU A 218 -0.09 -21.18 -10.67
C GLU A 218 -0.35 -19.70 -10.40
N LEU A 219 0.61 -18.96 -9.81
CA LEU A 219 0.46 -17.51 -9.63
C LEU A 219 0.27 -16.80 -10.99
N ALA A 220 1.07 -17.16 -12.00
CA ALA A 220 0.94 -16.60 -13.34
C ALA A 220 -0.45 -16.88 -13.94
N ARG A 221 -0.96 -18.11 -13.76
CA ARG A 221 -2.31 -18.51 -14.19
C ARG A 221 -3.39 -17.69 -13.48
N LEU A 222 -3.30 -17.51 -12.17
CA LEU A 222 -4.26 -16.72 -11.39
C LEU A 222 -4.26 -15.25 -11.81
N PHE A 223 -3.09 -14.62 -11.97
CA PHE A 223 -3.00 -13.25 -12.48
C PHE A 223 -3.57 -13.12 -13.89
N HIS A 224 -3.26 -14.08 -14.79
CA HIS A 224 -3.81 -14.08 -16.14
C HIS A 224 -5.34 -14.18 -16.13
N GLN A 225 -5.91 -15.10 -15.36
CA GLN A 225 -7.37 -15.22 -15.21
C GLN A 225 -7.99 -13.94 -14.69
N LEU A 226 -7.38 -13.31 -13.69
CA LEU A 226 -7.88 -12.09 -13.08
C LEU A 226 -8.02 -10.95 -14.11
N THR A 227 -7.08 -10.80 -15.04
CA THR A 227 -7.17 -9.77 -16.09
C THR A 227 -8.42 -9.90 -16.98
N GLY A 228 -8.97 -11.11 -17.13
CA GLY A 228 -10.18 -11.36 -17.91
C GLY A 228 -11.47 -10.84 -17.27
N TYR A 229 -11.47 -10.56 -15.96
CA TYR A 229 -12.67 -10.13 -15.23
C TYR A 229 -12.64 -8.67 -14.79
N ILE A 230 -11.45 -8.06 -14.63
CA ILE A 230 -11.28 -6.70 -14.07
C ILE A 230 -12.19 -5.66 -14.74
N LYS A 231 -12.17 -5.60 -16.09
CA LYS A 231 -12.92 -4.61 -16.87
C LYS A 231 -14.43 -4.78 -16.77
N GLU A 232 -14.88 -6.00 -16.44
CA GLU A 232 -16.28 -6.35 -16.32
C GLU A 232 -16.81 -6.15 -14.89
N THR A 233 -15.95 -5.76 -13.93
CA THR A 233 -16.42 -5.47 -12.56
C THR A 233 -17.20 -4.15 -12.50
N PRO A 234 -18.06 -3.95 -11.48
CA PRO A 234 -18.74 -2.67 -11.28
C PRO A 234 -17.78 -1.50 -11.04
N ASN A 235 -16.57 -1.77 -10.56
CA ASN A 235 -15.54 -0.76 -10.32
C ASN A 235 -14.16 -1.29 -10.73
N PRO A 236 -13.79 -1.18 -12.02
CA PRO A 236 -12.53 -1.68 -12.55
C PRO A 236 -11.31 -1.09 -11.84
N ASN A 237 -11.35 0.20 -11.46
CA ASN A 237 -10.23 0.86 -10.79
C ASN A 237 -9.91 0.20 -9.44
N ILE A 238 -10.94 -0.18 -8.65
CA ILE A 238 -10.74 -0.92 -7.39
C ILE A 238 -10.09 -2.27 -7.66
N ALA A 239 -10.58 -2.99 -8.66
CA ALA A 239 -10.01 -4.28 -9.04
C ALA A 239 -8.57 -4.14 -9.57
N GLU A 240 -8.24 -3.08 -10.30
CA GLU A 240 -6.87 -2.79 -10.74
C GLU A 240 -5.93 -2.48 -9.58
N VAL A 241 -6.37 -1.68 -8.60
CA VAL A 241 -5.58 -1.44 -7.38
C VAL A 241 -5.31 -2.75 -6.64
N GLY A 242 -6.33 -3.59 -6.47
CA GLY A 242 -6.18 -4.91 -5.86
C GLY A 242 -5.22 -5.82 -6.66
N PHE A 243 -5.27 -5.78 -7.99
CA PHE A 243 -4.40 -6.53 -8.88
C PHE A 243 -2.94 -6.07 -8.76
N PHE A 244 -2.67 -4.77 -8.93
CA PHE A 244 -1.32 -4.24 -8.93
C PHE A 244 -0.65 -4.36 -7.55
N SER A 245 -1.41 -4.21 -6.47
CA SER A 245 -0.89 -4.39 -5.11
C SER A 245 -0.42 -5.83 -4.85
N ARG A 246 -1.20 -6.83 -5.29
CA ARG A 246 -0.85 -8.25 -5.19
C ARG A 246 0.31 -8.63 -6.09
N LEU A 247 0.34 -8.08 -7.30
CA LEU A 247 1.46 -8.26 -8.22
C LEU A 247 2.74 -7.67 -7.64
N ALA A 248 2.66 -6.48 -7.04
CA ALA A 248 3.78 -5.81 -6.41
C ALA A 248 4.38 -6.65 -5.28
N ILE A 249 3.57 -7.15 -4.34
CA ILE A 249 4.08 -7.96 -3.24
C ILE A 249 4.66 -9.30 -3.74
N ALA A 250 4.04 -9.94 -4.74
CA ALA A 250 4.60 -11.15 -5.34
C ALA A 250 6.01 -10.91 -5.93
N TYR A 251 6.20 -9.80 -6.65
CA TYR A 251 7.54 -9.41 -7.12
C TYR A 251 8.50 -9.08 -5.98
N ALA A 252 8.03 -8.40 -4.93
CA ALA A 252 8.86 -8.01 -3.79
C ALA A 252 9.41 -9.23 -3.07
N MET A 253 8.56 -10.24 -2.86
CA MET A 253 8.96 -11.50 -2.27
C MET A 253 10.07 -12.14 -3.11
N THR A 254 9.96 -12.18 -4.44
CA THR A 254 11.03 -12.70 -5.33
C THR A 254 12.30 -11.84 -5.41
N GLY A 255 12.46 -10.83 -4.54
CA GLY A 255 13.61 -9.93 -4.51
C GLY A 255 13.66 -8.91 -5.66
N GLN A 256 12.66 -8.90 -6.55
CA GLN A 256 12.54 -7.96 -7.68
C GLN A 256 11.94 -6.62 -7.23
N LEU A 257 12.56 -5.98 -6.24
CA LEU A 257 12.02 -4.80 -5.56
C LEU A 257 11.74 -3.62 -6.51
N ALA A 258 12.57 -3.40 -7.53
CA ALA A 258 12.34 -2.31 -8.49
C ALA A 258 11.02 -2.48 -9.27
N LYS A 259 10.68 -3.73 -9.65
CA LYS A 259 9.38 -4.02 -10.30
C LYS A 259 8.24 -3.87 -9.30
N ALA A 260 8.43 -4.38 -8.08
CA ALA A 260 7.44 -4.23 -7.02
C ALA A 260 7.10 -2.75 -6.75
N GLU A 261 8.12 -1.90 -6.67
CA GLU A 261 7.95 -0.44 -6.53
C GLU A 261 7.14 0.16 -7.68
N GLY A 262 7.46 -0.18 -8.93
CA GLY A 262 6.70 0.31 -10.09
C GLY A 262 5.22 -0.10 -10.06
N TYR A 263 4.92 -1.34 -9.68
CA TYR A 263 3.53 -1.80 -9.58
C TYR A 263 2.77 -1.18 -8.41
N ILE A 264 3.39 -1.06 -7.23
CA ILE A 264 2.69 -0.45 -6.09
C ILE A 264 2.49 1.06 -6.29
N GLU A 265 3.41 1.76 -6.96
CA GLU A 265 3.22 3.17 -7.33
C GLU A 265 2.10 3.34 -8.37
N THR A 266 1.94 2.37 -9.27
CA THR A 266 0.80 2.31 -10.19
C THR A 266 -0.52 2.13 -9.41
N ALA A 267 -0.57 1.17 -8.48
CA ALA A 267 -1.74 0.95 -7.62
C ALA A 267 -2.07 2.22 -6.82
N PHE A 268 -1.07 2.84 -6.21
CA PHE A 268 -1.20 4.05 -5.43
C PHE A 268 -1.75 5.22 -6.26
N THR A 269 -1.27 5.37 -7.50
CA THR A 269 -1.77 6.39 -8.43
C THR A 269 -3.25 6.18 -8.79
N LEU A 270 -3.65 4.95 -9.12
CA LEU A 270 -5.06 4.62 -9.42
C LEU A 270 -5.97 4.88 -8.22
N SER A 271 -5.42 4.70 -7.01
CA SER A 271 -6.14 4.84 -5.75
C SER A 271 -6.68 6.25 -5.47
N PHE A 272 -6.13 7.29 -6.11
CA PHE A 272 -6.61 8.67 -5.93
C PHE A 272 -8.05 8.88 -6.38
N SER A 273 -8.56 8.05 -7.29
CA SER A 273 -9.94 8.12 -7.80
C SER A 273 -10.92 7.22 -7.04
N ILE A 274 -10.45 6.53 -6.00
CA ILE A 274 -11.17 5.43 -5.37
C ILE A 274 -11.69 5.84 -3.99
N PRO A 275 -12.97 5.58 -3.68
CA PRO A 275 -13.47 5.78 -2.32
C PRO A 275 -12.80 4.79 -1.35
N ARG A 276 -12.77 5.18 -0.07
CA ARG A 276 -12.21 4.37 1.02
C ARG A 276 -12.83 2.96 1.02
N CYS A 277 -11.98 1.95 0.94
CA CYS A 277 -12.40 0.54 0.86
C CYS A 277 -11.24 -0.40 1.25
N SER A 278 -11.53 -1.68 1.46
CA SER A 278 -10.53 -2.66 1.91
C SER A 278 -9.35 -2.84 0.95
N GLU A 279 -9.56 -2.70 -0.36
CA GLU A 279 -8.44 -2.84 -1.32
C GLU A 279 -7.48 -1.65 -1.26
N LEU A 280 -7.96 -0.47 -0.91
CA LEU A 280 -7.11 0.69 -0.64
C LEU A 280 -6.25 0.43 0.60
N TYR A 281 -6.83 -0.11 1.67
CA TYR A 281 -6.09 -0.43 2.91
C TYR A 281 -5.08 -1.57 2.68
N PHE A 282 -5.46 -2.58 1.89
CA PHE A 282 -4.55 -3.63 1.44
C PHE A 282 -3.37 -3.04 0.68
N MET A 283 -3.62 -2.13 -0.28
CA MET A 283 -2.58 -1.44 -1.04
C MET A 283 -1.61 -0.71 -0.12
N TYR A 284 -2.11 0.09 0.83
CA TYR A 284 -1.24 0.77 1.80
C TYR A 284 -0.37 -0.19 2.60
N HIS A 285 -0.95 -1.27 3.11
CA HIS A 285 -0.21 -2.29 3.85
C HIS A 285 0.88 -2.95 2.97
N MET A 286 0.55 -3.30 1.72
CA MET A 286 1.56 -3.83 0.77
C MET A 286 2.66 -2.82 0.48
N PHE A 287 2.32 -1.53 0.35
CA PHE A 287 3.30 -0.49 0.09
C PHE A 287 4.28 -0.35 1.26
N VAL A 288 3.77 -0.34 2.49
CA VAL A 288 4.62 -0.35 3.70
C VAL A 288 5.51 -1.58 3.73
N MET A 289 4.98 -2.78 3.42
CA MET A 289 5.79 -4.01 3.38
C MET A 289 6.90 -3.96 2.32
N ILE A 290 6.61 -3.46 1.11
CA ILE A 290 7.60 -3.32 0.03
C ILE A 290 8.70 -2.34 0.43
N LEU A 291 8.33 -1.22 1.05
CA LEU A 291 9.30 -0.25 1.56
C LEU A 291 10.13 -0.85 2.69
N LEU A 292 9.55 -1.72 3.52
CA LEU A 292 10.30 -2.44 4.55
C LEU A 292 11.30 -3.42 3.90
N PHE A 293 10.92 -4.16 2.85
CA PHE A 293 11.86 -5.03 2.12
C PHE A 293 13.03 -4.24 1.54
N LYS A 294 12.75 -3.05 0.98
CA LYS A 294 13.79 -2.15 0.49
C LYS A 294 14.70 -1.69 1.63
N TYR A 295 14.11 -1.26 2.73
CA TYR A 295 14.84 -0.81 3.91
C TYR A 295 15.75 -1.90 4.48
N GLN A 296 15.27 -3.14 4.58
CA GLN A 296 16.09 -4.28 4.98
C GLN A 296 17.32 -4.48 4.08
N LYS A 297 17.13 -4.34 2.75
CA LYS A 297 18.18 -4.62 1.76
C LYS A 297 19.24 -3.53 1.70
N ASN A 298 18.86 -2.26 1.77
CA ASN A 298 19.76 -1.14 1.49
C ASN A 298 19.68 0.03 2.48
N LYS A 299 18.94 -0.14 3.60
CA LYS A 299 18.76 0.86 4.67
C LYS A 299 18.21 2.20 4.16
N SER A 300 17.55 2.20 3.00
CA SER A 300 16.92 3.38 2.40
C SER A 300 15.40 3.27 2.44
N GLY A 301 14.71 4.42 2.42
CA GLY A 301 13.26 4.46 2.28
C GLY A 301 12.47 4.49 3.58
N MET A 302 13.12 4.52 4.75
CA MET A 302 12.44 4.68 6.06
C MET A 302 11.52 5.90 6.09
N GLY A 303 11.98 7.06 5.64
CA GLY A 303 11.14 8.28 5.60
C GLY A 303 9.89 8.12 4.71
N LYS A 304 10.02 7.44 3.56
CA LYS A 304 8.88 7.14 2.68
C LYS A 304 7.93 6.14 3.35
N LEU A 305 8.47 5.12 4.04
CA LEU A 305 7.68 4.13 4.78
C LEU A 305 6.83 4.80 5.86
N VAL A 306 7.46 5.63 6.70
CA VAL A 306 6.77 6.37 7.77
C VAL A 306 5.68 7.27 7.17
N CYS A 307 5.99 8.00 6.10
CA CYS A 307 5.00 8.87 5.43
C CYS A 307 3.78 8.09 4.91
N ILE A 308 4.00 6.95 4.24
CA ILE A 308 2.91 6.10 3.73
C ILE A 308 2.11 5.48 4.89
N ALA A 309 2.77 5.07 5.97
CA ALA A 309 2.09 4.52 7.14
C ALA A 309 1.18 5.56 7.81
N GLU A 310 1.63 6.81 7.96
CA GLU A 310 0.81 7.90 8.49
C GLU A 310 -0.35 8.28 7.57
N GLU A 311 -0.13 8.32 6.25
CA GLU A 311 -1.22 8.55 5.29
C GLU A 311 -2.28 7.45 5.39
N ALA A 312 -1.86 6.20 5.47
CA ALA A 312 -2.75 5.06 5.62
C ALA A 312 -3.54 5.12 6.93
N ARG A 313 -2.88 5.48 8.05
CA ARG A 313 -3.52 5.68 9.36
C ARG A 313 -4.57 6.79 9.31
N SER A 314 -4.24 7.94 8.72
CA SER A 314 -5.17 9.05 8.55
C SER A 314 -6.37 8.67 7.68
N CYS A 315 -6.15 7.86 6.64
CA CYS A 315 -7.22 7.32 5.80
C CYS A 315 -8.15 6.38 6.60
N LEU A 316 -7.58 5.51 7.44
CA LEU A 316 -8.32 4.55 8.26
C LEU A 316 -9.09 5.20 9.40
N GLN A 317 -8.63 6.31 9.96
CA GLN A 317 -9.38 7.06 11.00
C GLN A 317 -10.76 7.52 10.55
N GLN A 318 -10.98 7.63 9.24
CA GLN A 318 -12.27 8.00 8.67
C GLN A 318 -13.19 6.79 8.43
N GLU A 319 -12.68 5.55 8.56
CA GLU A 319 -13.46 4.32 8.41
C GLU A 319 -14.48 4.18 9.55
N ASN A 320 -15.73 3.92 9.18
CA ASN A 320 -16.84 3.85 10.14
C ASN A 320 -16.92 2.48 10.81
N ASP A 321 -16.40 1.44 10.15
CA ASP A 321 -16.35 0.09 10.72
C ASP A 321 -15.08 -0.08 11.57
N ASP A 322 -15.26 -0.06 12.89
CA ASP A 322 -14.20 -0.25 13.87
C ASP A 322 -13.40 -1.54 13.66
N SER A 323 -14.05 -2.63 13.22
CA SER A 323 -13.35 -3.90 13.00
C SER A 323 -12.37 -3.81 11.84
N ILE A 324 -12.79 -3.16 10.74
CA ILE A 324 -11.94 -2.90 9.56
C ILE A 324 -10.85 -1.91 9.94
N ARG A 325 -11.20 -0.82 10.64
CA ARG A 325 -10.28 0.23 11.06
C ARG A 325 -9.17 -0.34 11.94
N TYR A 326 -9.52 -1.04 13.02
CA TYR A 326 -8.55 -1.60 13.96
C TYR A 326 -7.73 -2.73 13.36
N PHE A 327 -8.32 -3.58 12.51
CA PHE A 327 -7.55 -4.60 11.80
C PHE A 327 -6.45 -3.98 10.95
N TRP A 328 -6.79 -3.08 10.03
CA TRP A 328 -5.80 -2.51 9.11
C TRP A 328 -4.83 -1.56 9.79
N THR A 329 -5.27 -0.82 10.81
CA THR A 329 -4.37 0.08 11.56
C THR A 329 -3.26 -0.73 12.23
N ARG A 330 -3.59 -1.85 12.89
CA ARG A 330 -2.58 -2.73 13.50
C ARG A 330 -1.58 -3.28 12.48
N MET A 331 -2.07 -3.73 11.32
CA MET A 331 -1.23 -4.25 10.25
C MET A 331 -0.16 -3.24 9.81
N ILE A 332 -0.57 -1.99 9.63
CA ILE A 332 0.30 -0.90 9.17
C ILE A 332 1.25 -0.47 10.29
N LEU A 333 0.73 -0.23 11.49
CA LEU A 333 1.53 0.22 12.63
C LEU A 333 2.58 -0.80 13.05
N LEU A 334 2.27 -2.10 13.06
CA LEU A 334 3.26 -3.15 13.36
C LEU A 334 4.44 -3.11 12.38
N ARG A 335 4.18 -2.87 11.08
CA ARG A 335 5.26 -2.76 10.09
C ARG A 335 6.07 -1.46 10.24
N LYS A 336 5.44 -0.37 10.67
CA LYS A 336 6.16 0.87 11.04
C LYS A 336 7.03 0.65 12.28
N VAL A 337 6.50 0.00 13.31
CA VAL A 337 7.25 -0.40 14.53
C VAL A 337 8.46 -1.25 14.16
N PHE A 338 8.29 -2.23 13.25
CA PHE A 338 9.41 -3.05 12.78
C PHE A 338 10.50 -2.20 12.13
N CYS A 339 10.13 -1.26 11.26
CA CYS A 339 11.09 -0.34 10.64
C CYS A 339 11.86 0.47 11.69
N LEU A 340 11.19 0.99 12.73
CA LEU A 340 11.82 1.78 13.80
C LEU A 340 12.80 0.94 14.62
N LEU A 341 12.44 -0.30 14.94
CA LEU A 341 13.22 -1.20 15.81
C LEU A 341 14.29 -2.00 15.06
N GLY A 342 14.37 -1.88 13.75
CA GLY A 342 15.32 -2.63 12.93
C GLY A 342 14.92 -4.09 12.72
N LEU A 343 13.62 -4.37 12.70
CA LEU A 343 13.07 -5.68 12.40
C LEU A 343 12.66 -5.76 10.94
N GLY A 344 12.90 -6.93 10.37
CA GLY A 344 12.55 -7.26 9.01
C GLY A 344 11.10 -7.68 8.80
N ASN A 345 10.70 -7.88 7.53
CA ASN A 345 9.36 -8.37 7.21
C ASN A 345 9.07 -9.75 7.84
N ASN A 346 10.10 -10.59 7.97
CA ASN A 346 10.05 -11.92 8.58
C ASN A 346 10.68 -11.92 9.98
N ILE A 347 10.70 -10.76 10.65
CA ILE A 347 11.16 -10.57 12.05
C ILE A 347 12.69 -10.69 12.22
N GLU A 348 13.44 -10.86 11.14
CA GLU A 348 14.90 -10.89 11.21
C GLU A 348 15.48 -9.53 11.62
N LEU A 349 16.55 -9.53 12.41
CA LEU A 349 17.27 -8.30 12.75
C LEU A 349 17.98 -7.74 11.51
N ILE A 350 17.76 -6.45 11.23
CA ILE A 350 18.47 -5.74 10.16
C ILE A 350 19.91 -5.44 10.63
N LYS A 351 20.88 -6.11 10.02
CA LYS A 351 22.30 -6.04 10.39
C LYS A 351 22.85 -4.61 10.32
N GLY A 352 23.61 -4.21 11.35
CA GLY A 352 24.22 -2.89 11.44
C GLY A 352 23.22 -1.72 11.40
N TYR A 353 22.00 -1.93 11.89
CA TYR A 353 21.07 -0.84 12.20
C TYR A 353 20.89 -0.75 13.71
N THR A 354 21.01 0.47 14.23
CA THR A 354 20.83 0.77 15.65
C THR A 354 19.77 1.85 15.76
N PRO A 355 18.60 1.55 16.34
CA PRO A 355 17.56 2.54 16.59
C PRO A 355 18.06 3.68 17.49
N SER A 356 17.59 4.90 17.25
CA SER A 356 17.73 6.00 18.20
C SER A 356 16.75 5.82 19.36
N GLN A 357 17.01 6.50 20.49
CA GLN A 357 16.08 6.48 21.63
C GLN A 357 14.68 7.01 21.24
N GLU A 358 14.62 8.07 20.43
CA GLU A 358 13.37 8.62 19.90
C GLU A 358 12.56 7.57 19.14
N GLN A 359 13.21 6.75 18.30
CA GLN A 359 12.54 5.68 17.55
C GLN A 359 12.04 4.56 18.46
N ILE A 360 12.79 4.24 19.53
CA ILE A 360 12.38 3.25 20.53
C ILE A 360 11.14 3.75 21.28
N ASP A 361 11.13 5.02 21.69
CA ASP A 361 10.01 5.61 22.42
C ASP A 361 8.76 5.70 21.54
N GLU A 362 8.91 6.13 20.28
CA GLU A 362 7.82 6.15 19.30
C GLU A 362 7.25 4.73 19.07
N ALA A 363 8.10 3.71 19.01
CA ALA A 363 7.68 2.32 18.85
C ALA A 363 6.89 1.82 20.08
N LYS A 364 7.27 2.20 21.30
CA LYS A 364 6.53 1.85 22.52
C LYS A 364 5.13 2.45 22.53
N GLU A 365 5.01 3.74 22.21
CA GLU A 365 3.70 4.42 22.14
C GLU A 365 2.76 3.72 21.16
N MET A 366 3.28 3.36 19.98
CA MET A 366 2.50 2.61 18.99
C MET A 366 2.10 1.20 19.46
N LEU A 367 2.95 0.50 20.20
CA LEU A 367 2.58 -0.80 20.76
C LEU A 367 1.49 -0.69 21.83
N VAL A 368 1.47 0.38 22.63
CA VAL A 368 0.35 0.66 23.55
C VAL A 368 -0.94 0.84 22.75
N GLU A 369 -0.90 1.68 21.72
CA GLU A 369 -2.06 1.91 20.84
C GLU A 369 -2.56 0.61 20.17
N ILE A 370 -1.65 -0.23 19.65
CA ILE A 370 -2.00 -1.51 19.03
C ILE A 370 -2.71 -2.44 20.02
N ARG A 371 -2.26 -2.46 21.27
CA ARG A 371 -2.85 -3.29 22.32
C ARG A 371 -4.26 -2.84 22.70
N ASP A 372 -4.47 -1.53 22.76
CA ASP A 372 -5.76 -0.94 23.15
C ASP A 372 -6.86 -1.15 22.08
N MET A 373 -6.50 -1.58 20.87
CA MET A 373 -7.44 -1.96 19.80
C MET A 373 -8.09 -3.33 19.98
N GLY A 374 -7.77 -4.07 21.05
CA GLY A 374 -8.37 -5.36 21.41
C GLY A 374 -7.71 -6.58 20.74
N ASP A 375 -8.43 -7.71 20.76
CA ASP A 375 -7.91 -9.05 20.40
C ASP A 375 -7.26 -9.09 19.03
N MET A 376 -6.06 -9.66 18.96
CA MET A 376 -5.23 -9.82 17.76
C MET A 376 -5.27 -11.27 17.25
N GLU A 377 -5.11 -11.47 15.95
CA GLU A 377 -4.83 -12.81 15.43
C GLU A 377 -3.44 -13.28 15.90
N SER A 378 -3.27 -14.58 16.14
CA SER A 378 -2.06 -15.14 16.76
C SER A 378 -0.77 -14.76 16.01
N ARG A 379 -0.81 -14.69 14.66
CA ARG A 379 0.36 -14.24 13.87
C ARG A 379 0.75 -12.80 14.16
N ARG A 380 -0.22 -11.92 14.44
CA ARG A 380 0.05 -10.51 14.82
C ARG A 380 0.47 -10.40 16.26
N GLU A 381 -0.02 -11.26 17.13
CA GLU A 381 0.48 -11.36 18.50
C GLU A 381 1.96 -11.76 18.51
N MET A 382 2.38 -12.71 17.68
CA MET A 382 3.81 -13.05 17.50
C MET A 382 4.63 -11.82 17.09
N PHE A 383 4.14 -11.04 16.11
CA PHE A 383 4.82 -9.81 15.67
C PHE A 383 4.90 -8.77 16.80
N PHE A 384 3.79 -8.60 17.53
CA PHE A 384 3.69 -7.70 18.67
C PHE A 384 4.68 -8.06 19.79
N PHE A 385 4.69 -9.33 20.20
CA PHE A 385 5.58 -9.82 21.25
C PHE A 385 7.05 -9.77 20.82
N THR A 386 7.36 -10.00 19.54
CA THR A 386 8.74 -9.86 19.07
C THR A 386 9.20 -8.40 19.06
N ALA A 387 8.32 -7.46 18.70
CA ALA A 387 8.64 -6.03 18.82
C ALA A 387 8.89 -5.63 20.29
N LYS A 388 8.09 -6.14 21.23
CA LYS A 388 8.33 -5.95 22.67
C LYS A 388 9.66 -6.55 23.13
N ALA A 389 9.98 -7.76 22.68
CA ALA A 389 11.25 -8.41 22.98
C ALA A 389 12.44 -7.56 22.48
N ARG A 390 12.32 -7.00 21.28
CA ARG A 390 13.34 -6.12 20.70
C ARG A 390 13.52 -4.84 21.50
N ILE A 391 12.46 -4.22 21.98
CA ILE A 391 12.54 -3.05 22.87
C ILE A 391 13.28 -3.43 24.16
N ALA A 392 12.85 -4.51 24.84
CA ALA A 392 13.49 -4.96 26.08
C ALA A 392 14.99 -5.26 25.90
N GLN A 393 15.36 -5.91 24.78
CA GLN A 393 16.76 -6.12 24.44
C GLN A 393 17.54 -4.81 24.30
N LEU A 394 16.99 -3.82 23.58
CA LEU A 394 17.61 -2.52 23.36
C LEU A 394 17.79 -1.72 24.66
N GLU A 395 16.94 -1.99 25.66
CA GLU A 395 17.02 -1.41 27.01
C GLU A 395 17.96 -2.18 27.96
N GLY A 396 18.51 -3.32 27.51
CA GLY A 396 19.36 -4.19 28.32
C GLY A 396 18.60 -5.15 29.24
N ASP A 397 17.26 -5.18 29.18
CA ASP A 397 16.42 -6.13 29.90
C ASP A 397 16.30 -7.45 29.12
N LEU A 398 17.36 -8.26 29.20
CA LEU A 398 17.43 -9.54 28.47
C LEU A 398 16.44 -10.58 28.99
N GLU A 399 16.03 -10.51 30.27
CA GLU A 399 15.04 -11.44 30.84
C GLU A 399 13.66 -11.20 30.24
N SER A 400 13.19 -9.94 30.22
CA SER A 400 11.93 -9.59 29.56
C SER A 400 11.98 -9.84 28.05
N ALA A 401 13.14 -9.64 27.42
CA ALA A 401 13.33 -9.95 26.00
C ALA A 401 13.13 -11.44 25.71
N ILE A 402 13.74 -12.32 26.50
CA ILE A 402 13.58 -13.78 26.38
C ILE A 402 12.13 -14.18 26.61
N PHE A 403 11.51 -13.71 27.70
CA PHE A 403 10.12 -14.02 28.03
C PHE A 403 9.15 -13.60 26.90
N CYS A 404 9.29 -12.38 26.36
CA CYS A 404 8.46 -11.93 25.24
C CYS A 404 8.70 -12.75 23.97
N THR A 405 9.94 -13.20 23.73
CA THR A 405 10.25 -14.04 22.57
C THR A 405 9.64 -15.43 22.69
N GLU A 406 9.60 -16.01 23.90
CA GLU A 406 8.92 -17.27 24.18
C GLU A 406 7.40 -17.15 23.96
N LEU A 407 6.78 -16.07 24.46
CA LEU A 407 5.37 -15.78 24.16
C LEU A 407 5.10 -15.64 22.65
N ALA A 408 6.02 -15.03 21.91
CA ALA A 408 5.89 -14.90 20.46
C ALA A 408 5.90 -16.27 19.76
N ILE A 409 6.71 -17.22 20.23
CA ILE A 409 6.76 -18.60 19.71
C ILE A 409 5.46 -19.36 20.04
N ASP A 410 4.95 -19.18 21.27
CA ASP A 410 3.73 -19.85 21.73
C ASP A 410 2.47 -19.43 20.94
N CYS A 411 2.50 -18.26 20.28
CA CYS A 411 1.44 -17.84 19.37
C CYS A 411 1.30 -18.77 18.13
N ASP A 412 2.32 -19.55 17.76
CA ASP A 412 2.28 -20.50 16.64
C ASP A 412 1.98 -21.94 17.10
N GLU A 413 0.83 -22.15 17.73
CA GLU A 413 0.42 -23.44 18.30
C GLU A 413 0.54 -24.61 17.30
N ASN A 414 0.30 -24.35 16.00
CA ASN A 414 0.31 -25.35 14.94
C ASN A 414 1.62 -25.38 14.14
N ARG A 415 2.61 -24.55 14.49
CA ARG A 415 3.91 -24.42 13.80
C ARG A 415 3.76 -24.17 12.29
N CYS A 416 2.83 -23.29 11.92
CA CYS A 416 2.51 -22.99 10.53
C CYS A 416 2.98 -21.61 10.08
N PHE A 417 3.56 -20.79 10.96
CA PHE A 417 4.10 -19.49 10.60
C PHE A 417 5.54 -19.61 10.12
N GLY A 418 5.81 -19.13 8.91
CA GLY A 418 7.16 -19.07 8.36
C GLY A 418 8.13 -18.23 9.19
N GLU A 419 7.62 -17.27 9.99
CA GLU A 419 8.45 -16.43 10.84
C GLU A 419 8.93 -17.13 12.13
N THR A 420 8.32 -18.23 12.55
CA THR A 420 8.64 -18.92 13.82
C THR A 420 10.12 -19.32 13.90
N GLU A 421 10.71 -19.76 12.78
CA GLU A 421 12.14 -20.09 12.73
C GLU A 421 13.04 -18.86 13.01
N GLN A 422 12.65 -17.67 12.53
CA GLN A 422 13.39 -16.44 12.76
C GLN A 422 13.25 -15.98 14.21
N VAL A 423 12.07 -16.13 14.82
CA VAL A 423 11.86 -15.85 16.25
C VAL A 423 12.70 -16.79 17.12
N GLN A 424 12.80 -18.07 16.76
CA GLN A 424 13.68 -19.03 17.45
C GLN A 424 15.16 -18.67 17.35
N LYS A 425 15.64 -18.30 16.15
CA LYS A 425 17.00 -17.79 15.96
C LYS A 425 17.26 -16.56 16.82
N TYR A 426 16.28 -15.67 16.94
CA TYR A 426 16.39 -14.49 17.78
C TYR A 426 16.46 -14.86 19.28
N LEU A 427 15.67 -15.83 19.74
CA LEU A 427 15.74 -16.36 21.11
C LEU A 427 17.12 -16.94 21.44
N GLU A 428 17.71 -17.71 20.52
CA GLU A 428 19.05 -18.26 20.68
C GLU A 428 20.11 -17.15 20.79
N GLN A 429 19.99 -16.09 20.00
CA GLN A 429 20.86 -14.91 20.10
C GLN A 429 20.75 -14.25 21.47
N LEU A 430 19.54 -14.04 21.99
CA LEU A 430 19.31 -13.46 23.32
C LEU A 430 19.94 -14.32 24.44
N ARG A 431 19.74 -15.64 24.39
CA ARG A 431 20.32 -16.57 25.39
C ARG A 431 21.85 -16.54 25.36
N ASN A 432 22.45 -16.51 24.17
CA ASN A 432 23.89 -16.37 24.01
C ASN A 432 24.43 -15.05 24.58
N LEU A 433 23.68 -13.94 24.45
CA LEU A 433 24.03 -12.67 25.08
C LEU A 433 24.03 -12.77 26.61
N VAL A 434 23.03 -13.42 27.21
CA VAL A 434 22.97 -13.65 28.67
C VAL A 434 24.19 -14.43 29.15
N THR A 435 24.53 -15.54 28.49
CA THR A 435 25.71 -16.35 28.85
C THR A 435 27.00 -15.55 28.78
N LYS A 436 27.18 -14.72 27.73
CA LYS A 436 28.36 -13.84 27.60
C LYS A 436 28.44 -12.81 28.72
N THR A 437 27.32 -12.18 29.08
CA THR A 437 27.25 -11.22 30.18
C THR A 437 27.59 -11.87 31.54
N GLN A 438 27.18 -13.13 31.74
CA GLN A 438 27.44 -13.89 32.97
C GLN A 438 28.88 -14.45 33.07
N CYS A 439 29.52 -14.81 31.95
CA CYS A 439 30.84 -15.46 31.93
C CYS A 439 32.06 -14.52 32.00
N GLY A 440 31.87 -13.19 31.97
CA GLY A 440 32.92 -12.23 32.32
C GLY A 440 33.38 -11.31 31.18
N ASN A 441 33.00 -10.03 31.29
CA ASN A 441 33.81 -8.83 31.07
C ASN A 441 32.88 -7.62 31.04
N GLN A 442 32.82 -6.86 32.15
CA GLN A 442 32.14 -5.56 32.24
C GLN A 442 32.86 -4.43 31.46
N GLN A 443 33.87 -4.74 30.64
CA GLN A 443 34.52 -3.75 29.79
C GLN A 443 33.82 -3.70 28.42
N ASP A 444 33.04 -2.63 28.23
CA ASP A 444 32.47 -2.15 26.97
C ASP A 444 31.83 -3.23 26.08
N ILE A 445 30.71 -3.81 26.53
CA ILE A 445 29.72 -4.36 25.59
C ILE A 445 29.02 -3.18 24.93
N ARG A 446 29.69 -2.51 24.00
CA ARG A 446 28.98 -1.87 22.90
C ARG A 446 28.38 -3.02 22.11
N ILE A 447 27.06 -3.06 22.04
CA ILE A 447 26.31 -3.99 21.20
C ILE A 447 26.74 -3.71 19.74
N GLU A 448 27.76 -4.42 19.26
CA GLU A 448 28.14 -4.41 17.85
C GLU A 448 27.10 -5.25 17.09
N ASN A 449 26.21 -4.55 16.37
CA ASN A 449 25.11 -5.08 15.53
C ASN A 449 25.58 -5.50 14.13
#